data_AF-A0A9D8VDS2-F1
#
_entry.id   AF-A0A9D8VDS2-F1
#
_cell.length_a   1.000
_cell.length_b   1.000
_cell.length_c   1.000
_cell.angle_alpha   90.00
_cell.angle_beta   90.00
_cell.angle_gamma   90.00
#
_symmetry.space_group_name_H-M   'P 1'
#
loop_
_entity.id
_entity.type
_entity.pdbx_description
1 polymer ?
#
loop_
_entity_poly.entity_id
_entity_poly.type
_entity_poly.pdbx_seq_one_letter_code
_entity_poly.pdbx_strand_id
1 'polypeptide(L)'
;MEPNDAYVLSLTLGIAFGVVYGLASFITYRLALRKSARTFMMVAFGGMAIRLMMAATAVVLVLALAPVQPLPFVTSFFAVFAMALVLEVTVLHRQQTRQAVART
;
A
#
# COMPACT_ATOMS: atom_id res chain seq x y z
N MET A 1 26.67 -16.74 -0.45
CA MET A 1 25.73 -15.80 0.19
C MET A 1 25.60 -16.26 1.62
N GLU A 2 26.07 -15.47 2.59
CA GLU A 2 25.88 -15.86 3.98
C GLU A 2 24.38 -15.84 4.31
N PRO A 3 23.89 -16.71 5.20
CA PRO A 3 22.48 -16.77 5.55
C PRO A 3 21.92 -15.42 6.05
N ASN A 4 22.78 -14.55 6.60
CA ASN A 4 22.43 -13.19 7.00
C ASN A 4 22.16 -12.25 5.82
N ASP A 5 22.91 -12.35 4.71
CA ASP A 5 22.77 -11.45 3.56
C ASP A 5 21.40 -11.65 2.89
N ALA A 6 20.99 -12.90 2.72
CA ALA A 6 19.69 -13.25 2.14
C ALA A 6 18.53 -12.76 3.02
N TYR A 7 18.70 -12.80 4.35
CA TYR A 7 17.72 -12.32 5.30
C TYR A 7 17.56 -10.79 5.22
N VAL A 8 18.67 -10.04 5.29
CA VAL A 8 18.67 -8.57 5.21
C VAL A 8 18.12 -8.10 3.86
N LEU A 9 18.49 -8.77 2.77
CA LEU A 9 17.95 -8.47 1.43
C LEU A 9 16.43 -8.65 1.39
N SER A 10 15.93 -9.78 1.93
CA SER A 10 14.50 -10.09 1.96
C SER A 10 13.71 -9.02 2.75
N LEU A 11 14.25 -8.60 3.89
CA LEU A 11 13.63 -7.59 4.74
C LEU A 11 13.60 -6.22 4.05
N THR A 12 14.73 -5.83 3.44
CA THR A 12 14.86 -4.54 2.76
C THR A 12 13.95 -4.47 1.53
N LEU A 13 13.85 -5.55 0.76
CA LEU A 13 12.93 -5.62 -0.38
C LEU A 13 11.47 -5.56 0.06
N GLY A 14 11.08 -6.28 1.10
CA GLY A 14 9.71 -6.23 1.61
C GLY A 14 9.33 -4.81 2.07
N ILE A 15 10.22 -4.13 2.79
CA ILE A 15 10.04 -2.73 3.20
C ILE A 15 9.94 -1.82 1.98
N ALA A 16 10.86 -1.93 1.01
CA ALA A 16 10.88 -1.09 -0.17
C ALA A 16 9.58 -1.20 -0.98
N PHE A 17 9.09 -2.42 -1.21
CA PHE A 17 7.81 -2.65 -1.89
C PHE A 17 6.62 -2.09 -1.10
N GLY A 18 6.62 -2.26 0.23
CA GLY A 18 5.59 -1.67 1.09
C GLY A 18 5.58 -0.14 1.03
N VAL A 19 6.75 0.49 0.99
CA VAL A 19 6.88 1.95 0.86
C VAL A 19 6.40 2.42 -0.52
N VAL A 20 6.77 1.74 -1.60
CA VAL A 20 6.30 2.04 -2.96
C VAL A 20 4.77 1.95 -3.04
N TYR A 21 4.18 0.92 -2.42
CA TYR A 21 2.72 0.79 -2.32
C TYR A 21 2.10 1.99 -1.59
N GLY A 22 2.64 2.36 -0.42
CA GLY A 22 2.16 3.50 0.37
C GLY A 22 2.26 4.83 -0.39
N LEU A 23 3.32 5.02 -1.18
CA LEU A 23 3.50 6.21 -1.99
C LEU A 23 2.49 6.27 -3.15
N ALA A 24 2.28 5.15 -3.83
CA ALA A 24 1.27 5.03 -4.88
C ALA A 24 -0.13 5.33 -4.33
N SER A 25 -0.46 4.79 -3.15
CA SER A 25 -1.69 5.09 -2.42
C SER A 25 -1.87 6.59 -2.20
N PHE A 26 -0.85 7.23 -1.62
CA PHE A 26 -0.90 8.65 -1.30
C PHE A 26 -1.10 9.54 -2.53
N ILE A 27 -0.45 9.22 -3.65
CA ILE A 27 -0.60 9.96 -4.91
C ILE A 27 -2.02 9.80 -5.46
N THR A 28 -2.53 8.56 -5.54
CA THR A 28 -3.91 8.31 -6.00
C THR A 28 -4.92 9.07 -5.14
N TYR A 29 -4.73 9.04 -3.82
CA TYR A 29 -5.57 9.76 -2.87
C TYR A 29 -5.53 11.28 -3.11
N ARG A 30 -4.34 11.88 -3.23
CA ARG A 30 -4.18 13.31 -3.47
C ARG A 30 -4.85 13.77 -4.77
N LEU A 31 -4.85 12.92 -5.80
CA LEU A 31 -5.54 13.18 -7.07
C LEU A 31 -7.07 13.06 -6.93
N ALA A 32 -7.54 12.09 -6.13
CA ALA A 32 -8.97 11.86 -5.91
C ALA A 32 -9.65 13.01 -5.16
N LEU A 33 -8.93 13.67 -4.24
CA LEU A 33 -9.46 14.77 -3.42
C LEU A 33 -9.93 15.99 -4.20
N ARG A 34 -9.49 16.16 -5.45
CA ARG A 34 -9.92 17.26 -6.32
C ARG A 34 -11.24 16.99 -7.05
N LYS A 35 -11.88 15.84 -6.82
CA LYS A 35 -13.07 15.40 -7.57
C LYS A 35 -14.31 15.29 -6.68
N SER A 36 -15.48 15.18 -7.32
CA SER A 36 -16.78 15.02 -6.63
C SER A 36 -16.79 13.78 -5.72
N ALA A 37 -17.63 13.77 -4.68
CA ALA A 37 -17.71 12.67 -3.71
C ALA A 37 -17.96 11.29 -4.36
N ARG A 38 -18.78 11.23 -5.42
CA ARG A 38 -19.04 9.99 -6.18
C ARG A 38 -17.79 9.52 -6.92
N THR A 39 -17.09 10.43 -7.58
CA THR A 39 -15.84 10.13 -8.29
C THR A 39 -14.72 9.77 -7.33
N PHE A 40 -14.67 10.42 -6.16
CA PHE A 40 -13.72 10.12 -5.10
C PHE A 40 -13.85 8.68 -4.62
N MET A 41 -15.07 8.21 -4.31
CA MET A 41 -15.29 6.81 -3.89
C MET A 41 -14.89 5.83 -4.98
N MET A 42 -15.25 6.10 -6.24
CA MET A 42 -14.89 5.23 -7.37
C MET A 42 -13.37 5.14 -7.57
N VAL A 43 -12.65 6.26 -7.45
CA VAL A 43 -11.17 6.28 -7.56
C VAL A 43 -10.51 5.66 -6.32
N ALA A 44 -11.06 5.86 -5.13
CA ALA A 44 -10.52 5.29 -3.90
C ALA A 44 -10.66 3.75 -3.90
N PHE A 45 -11.88 3.22 -4.09
CA PHE A 45 -12.12 1.78 -4.12
C PHE A 45 -11.52 1.11 -5.35
N GLY A 46 -11.72 1.69 -6.55
CA GLY A 46 -11.14 1.15 -7.79
C GLY A 46 -9.61 1.19 -7.76
N GLY A 47 -9.03 2.30 -7.31
CA GLY A 47 -7.59 2.44 -7.14
C GLY A 47 -7.04 1.50 -6.06
N MET A 48 -7.79 1.22 -4.99
CA MET A 48 -7.41 0.24 -3.97
C MET A 48 -7.38 -1.18 -4.56
N ALA A 49 -8.41 -1.59 -5.30
CA ALA A 49 -8.46 -2.90 -5.95
C ALA A 49 -7.28 -3.12 -6.93
N ILE A 50 -7.00 -2.13 -7.77
CA ILE A 50 -5.87 -2.18 -8.71
C ILE A 50 -4.54 -2.27 -7.95
N ARG A 51 -4.35 -1.46 -6.90
CA ARG A 51 -3.13 -1.51 -6.08
C ARG A 51 -2.96 -2.83 -5.35
N LEU A 52 -4.04 -3.44 -4.86
CA LEU A 52 -4.01 -4.78 -4.26
C LEU A 52 -3.60 -5.85 -5.27
N MET A 53 -4.16 -5.83 -6.47
CA MET A 53 -3.73 -6.74 -7.54
C MET A 53 -2.25 -6.53 -7.90
N MET A 54 -1.82 -5.29 -8.08
CA MET A 54 -0.40 -5.00 -8.39
C MET A 54 0.53 -5.45 -7.27
N ALA A 55 0.16 -5.21 -6.01
CA ALA A 55 0.92 -5.65 -4.84
C ALA A 55 1.03 -7.18 -4.78
N ALA A 56 -0.08 -7.90 -4.98
CA ALA A 56 -0.10 -9.35 -5.02
C ALA A 56 0.78 -9.90 -6.16
N THR A 57 0.64 -9.35 -7.36
CA THR A 57 1.48 -9.72 -8.52
C THR A 57 2.96 -9.45 -8.23
N ALA A 58 3.30 -8.31 -7.65
CA ALA A 58 4.68 -7.97 -7.30
C ALA A 58 5.27 -8.94 -6.27
N VAL A 59 4.51 -9.28 -5.22
CA VAL A 59 4.92 -10.29 -4.22
C VAL A 59 5.17 -11.64 -4.88
N VAL A 60 4.26 -12.10 -5.76
CA VAL A 60 4.42 -13.36 -6.49
C VAL A 60 5.65 -13.33 -7.39
N LEU A 61 5.88 -12.24 -8.12
CA LEU A 61 7.06 -12.08 -8.99
C LEU A 61 8.35 -12.10 -8.18
N VAL A 62 8.41 -11.41 -7.04
CA VAL A 62 9.60 -11.41 -6.17
C VAL A 62 9.86 -12.81 -5.62
N LEU A 63 8.84 -13.50 -5.14
CA LEU A 63 8.99 -14.87 -4.61
C LEU A 63 9.39 -15.89 -5.69
N ALA A 64 8.96 -15.68 -6.94
CA ALA A 64 9.28 -16.58 -8.05
C ALA A 64 10.65 -16.31 -8.68
N LEU A 65 11.11 -15.05 -8.71
CA LEU A 65 12.28 -14.64 -9.48
C LEU A 65 13.48 -14.24 -8.63
N ALA A 66 13.27 -13.78 -7.39
CA ALA A 66 14.35 -13.32 -6.53
C ALA A 66 14.77 -14.41 -5.53
N PRO A 67 16.07 -14.52 -5.20
CA PRO A 67 16.57 -15.45 -4.19
C PRO A 67 16.32 -14.91 -2.77
N VAL A 68 15.03 -14.73 -2.42
CA VAL A 68 14.59 -14.21 -1.12
C VAL A 68 14.05 -15.31 -0.21
N GLN A 69 14.19 -15.12 1.10
CA GLN A 69 13.54 -15.98 2.08
C GLN A 69 12.06 -15.54 2.22
N PRO A 70 11.09 -16.44 1.98
CA PRO A 70 9.68 -16.06 1.88
C PRO A 70 9.14 -15.41 3.15
N LEU A 71 9.46 -15.98 4.32
CA LEU A 71 8.90 -15.54 5.59
C LEU A 71 9.31 -14.10 5.96
N PRO A 72 10.61 -13.72 5.99
CA PRO A 72 11.00 -12.34 6.30
C PRO A 72 10.56 -11.33 5.22
N PHE A 73 10.50 -11.72 3.94
CA PHE A 73 9.98 -10.86 2.88
C PHE A 73 8.49 -10.56 3.08
N VAL A 74 7.66 -11.61 3.24
CA VAL A 74 6.21 -11.47 3.38
C VAL A 74 5.86 -10.71 4.65
N THR A 75 6.49 -11.02 5.78
CA THR A 75 6.19 -10.36 7.06
C THR A 75 6.54 -8.88 7.04
N SER A 76 7.72 -8.52 6.52
CA SER A 76 8.14 -7.11 6.41
C SER A 76 7.26 -6.33 5.43
N PHE A 77 6.96 -6.91 4.26
CA PHE A 77 6.02 -6.33 3.29
C PHE A 77 4.65 -6.10 3.92
N PHE A 78 4.04 -7.13 4.54
CA PHE A 78 2.72 -7.02 5.15
C PHE A 78 2.67 -6.01 6.29
N ALA A 79 3.72 -5.94 7.12
CA ALA A 79 3.78 -4.95 8.20
C ALA A 79 3.71 -3.52 7.65
N VAL A 80 4.54 -3.19 6.66
CA VAL A 80 4.56 -1.86 6.04
C VAL A 80 3.27 -1.58 5.27
N PHE A 81 2.79 -2.56 4.51
CA PHE A 81 1.55 -2.50 3.77
C PHE A 81 0.34 -2.25 4.69
N ALA A 82 0.25 -2.95 5.81
CA ALA A 82 -0.81 -2.77 6.80
C ALA A 82 -0.74 -1.37 7.44
N MET A 83 0.45 -0.88 7.81
CA MET A 83 0.62 0.49 8.29
C MET A 83 0.17 1.53 7.27
N ALA A 84 0.52 1.35 6.00
CA ALA A 84 0.10 2.24 4.92
C ALA A 84 -1.43 2.22 4.72
N LEU A 85 -2.07 1.04 4.78
CA LEU A 85 -3.52 0.90 4.69
C LEU A 85 -4.23 1.57 5.88
N VAL A 86 -3.76 1.35 7.09
CA VAL A 86 -4.34 1.99 8.29
C VAL A 86 -4.27 3.50 8.16
N LEU A 87 -3.12 4.02 7.70
CA LEU A 87 -2.94 5.45 7.47
C LEU A 87 -3.90 5.97 6.38
N GLU A 88 -4.04 5.24 5.27
CA GLU A 88 -4.97 5.57 4.18
C GLU A 88 -6.42 5.62 4.67
N VAL A 89 -6.89 4.58 5.38
CA VAL A 89 -8.26 4.50 5.90
C VAL A 89 -8.52 5.60 6.94
N THR A 90 -7.58 5.84 7.84
CA THR A 90 -7.71 6.88 8.88
C THR A 90 -7.82 8.27 8.27
N VAL A 91 -6.99 8.56 7.26
CA VAL A 91 -7.01 9.83 6.54
C VAL A 91 -8.32 10.00 5.77
N LEU A 92 -8.80 8.94 5.11
CA LEU A 92 -10.06 8.95 4.37
C LEU A 92 -11.26 9.20 5.29
N HIS A 93 -11.30 8.51 6.43
CA HIS A 93 -12.36 8.67 7.42
C HIS A 93 -12.41 10.09 7.98
N ARG A 94 -11.25 10.63 8.40
CA ARG A 94 -11.13 12.01 8.92
C ARG A 94 -11.65 13.06 7.94
N GLN A 95 -11.42 12.88 6.64
CA GLN A 95 -11.88 13.84 5.64
C GLN A 95 -13.37 13.74 5.33
N GLN A 96 -13.94 12.54 5.32
CA GLN A 96 -15.39 12.38 5.19
C GLN A 96 -16.14 13.03 6.37
N THR A 97 -15.65 12.87 7.60
CA THR A 97 -16.21 13.55 8.77
C THR A 97 -16.17 15.07 8.64
N ARG A 98 -15.07 15.64 8.11
CA ARG A 98 -14.96 17.10 7.86
C ARG A 98 -15.95 17.61 6.81
N GLN A 99 -16.17 16.84 5.74
CA GLN A 99 -17.14 17.22 4.70
C GLN A 99 -18.60 17.13 5.18
N ALA A 100 -18.91 16.22 6.11
CA ALA A 100 -20.23 16.12 6.71
C ALA A 100 -20.57 17.34 7.59
N VAL A 101 -19.61 17.80 8.40
CA VAL A 101 -19.79 18.99 9.28
C VAL A 101 -19.87 20.30 8.50
N ALA A 102 -19.19 20.42 7.36
CA ALA A 102 -19.25 21.65 6.54
C ALA A 102 -20.58 21.85 5.77
N ARG A 103 -21.50 20.87 5.83
CA ARG A 103 -22.81 20.91 5.15
C ARG A 103 -23.99 21.14 6.09
N THR A 104 -23.74 21.22 7.40
CA THR A 104 -24.69 21.60 8.46
C THR A 104 -24.49 23.04 8.86
#